data_AF-A0AAV1YB11-F1
#
_entry.id   AF-A0AAV1YB11-F1
#
_cell.length_a   1.000
_cell.length_b   1.000
_cell.length_c   1.000
_cell.angle_alpha   90.00
_cell.angle_beta   90.00
_cell.angle_gamma   90.00
#
_symmetry.space_group_name_H-M   'P 1'
#
loop_
_entity.id
_entity.type
_entity.pdbx_description
1 polymer ?
#
loop_
_entity_poly.entity_id
_entity_poly.type
_entity_poly.pdbx_seq_one_letter_code
_entity_poly.pdbx_strand_id
1 'polypeptide(L)'
;MANIQLTTSSISTRNLSPFKGFQPSSFQLPSINHLRIDTLTQRSLPRFVVKAATVSALKYTSIKPLGDRVLVKIKEADEKSEGGILLPSTAQTKPQGGEVVAVGQGKSVGNIKVEVSVKTGAQVVYSKYVGTEVEFNGTKHLILKEEDIIGILETDEVKDLKPLNDRVLIQVAQAEEKTSGGLFLTEATKDKPSIGTVIAVGPGPVDEEGNKTPLAIAAGNTVLYSKYAGNDFKGKDGFEYITLRASDIIAILS
;
A
#
# COMPACT_ATOMS: atom_id res chain seq x y z
N MET A 1 -48.57 -33.40 29.13
CA MET A 1 -47.37 -34.18 29.54
C MET A 1 -46.46 -34.30 28.34
N ALA A 2 -45.23 -33.77 28.44
CA ALA A 2 -43.97 -34.29 27.87
C ALA A 2 -43.01 -33.13 27.60
N ASN A 3 -41.95 -33.10 28.40
CA ASN A 3 -40.91 -32.09 28.48
C ASN A 3 -39.96 -32.14 27.27
N ILE A 4 -39.48 -30.98 26.86
CA ILE A 4 -38.33 -30.82 25.97
C ILE A 4 -37.07 -30.80 26.85
N GLN A 5 -36.26 -31.85 26.78
CA GLN A 5 -34.94 -31.92 27.42
C GLN A 5 -33.85 -31.58 26.38
N LEU A 6 -33.00 -30.61 26.74
CA LEU A 6 -31.78 -30.26 26.01
C LEU A 6 -30.70 -31.31 26.30
N THR A 7 -30.19 -31.96 25.26
CA THR A 7 -29.05 -32.88 25.34
C THR A 7 -27.75 -32.11 25.13
N THR A 8 -26.85 -32.19 26.12
CA THR A 8 -25.46 -31.72 26.03
C THR A 8 -24.60 -32.81 25.40
N SER A 9 -23.89 -32.50 24.32
CA SER A 9 -22.92 -33.41 23.72
C SER A 9 -21.59 -33.32 24.48
N SER A 10 -21.19 -34.43 25.08
CA SER A 10 -19.90 -34.70 25.71
C SER A 10 -18.79 -34.78 24.67
N ILE A 11 -17.74 -33.97 24.83
CA ILE A 11 -16.52 -34.08 24.03
C ILE A 11 -15.53 -34.98 24.78
N SER A 12 -15.14 -36.04 24.07
CA SER A 12 -14.25 -37.11 24.46
C SER A 12 -12.82 -36.62 24.78
N THR A 13 -12.26 -37.18 25.85
CA THR A 13 -10.91 -36.97 26.36
C THR A 13 -9.87 -37.60 25.42
N ARG A 14 -8.91 -36.79 24.93
CA ARG A 14 -7.64 -37.31 24.38
C ARG A 14 -6.59 -37.33 25.47
N ASN A 15 -6.03 -38.52 25.68
CA ASN A 15 -4.91 -38.82 26.56
C ASN A 15 -3.71 -37.88 26.31
N LEU A 16 -3.33 -37.13 27.33
CA LEU A 16 -2.00 -36.53 27.46
C LEU A 16 -1.22 -37.35 28.50
N SER A 17 -0.02 -37.76 28.13
CA SER A 17 0.95 -38.42 29.00
C SER A 17 1.24 -37.61 30.27
N PRO A 18 1.40 -38.25 31.44
CA PRO A 18 1.73 -37.52 32.66
C PRO A 18 3.14 -36.96 32.57
N PHE A 19 3.26 -35.63 32.66
CA PHE A 19 4.53 -34.91 32.72
C PHE A 19 5.24 -35.31 34.02
N LYS A 20 6.28 -36.14 33.89
CA LYS A 20 7.10 -36.63 34.99
C LYS A 20 8.31 -35.72 35.11
N GLY A 21 8.33 -34.82 36.08
CA GLY A 21 9.54 -34.07 36.38
C GLY A 21 9.33 -32.75 37.12
N PHE A 22 9.11 -32.84 38.42
CA PHE A 22 9.76 -31.97 39.41
C PHE A 22 9.80 -32.76 40.72
N GLN A 23 10.90 -33.48 40.96
CA GLN A 23 11.19 -33.97 42.30
C GLN A 23 11.65 -32.79 43.15
N PRO A 24 10.99 -32.48 44.28
CA PRO A 24 11.58 -31.59 45.26
C PRO A 24 12.69 -32.35 45.98
N SER A 25 13.95 -32.00 45.72
CA SER A 25 15.04 -32.40 46.59
C SER A 25 14.84 -31.73 47.95
N SER A 26 14.63 -32.53 48.99
CA SER A 26 14.58 -32.10 50.38
C SER A 26 15.91 -31.46 50.77
N PHE A 27 15.97 -30.13 50.80
CA PHE A 27 17.05 -29.40 51.44
C PHE A 27 16.82 -29.42 52.95
N GLN A 28 17.69 -30.13 53.68
CA GLN A 28 17.77 -30.04 55.13
C GLN A 28 18.44 -28.72 55.53
N LEU A 29 17.77 -27.96 56.39
CA LEU A 29 18.35 -26.82 57.09
C LEU A 29 19.12 -27.30 58.32
N PRO A 30 20.39 -26.91 58.52
CA PRO A 30 21.02 -27.05 59.81
C PRO A 30 20.52 -25.93 60.74
N SER A 31 20.17 -26.31 61.97
CA SER A 31 19.88 -25.42 63.08
C SER A 31 21.12 -24.60 63.43
N ILE A 32 21.04 -23.28 63.28
CA ILE A 32 22.07 -22.35 63.78
C ILE A 32 21.52 -21.61 64.98
N ASN A 33 22.31 -21.67 66.04
CA ASN A 33 22.10 -21.12 67.37
C ASN A 33 21.86 -19.62 67.40
N HIS A 34 21.06 -19.25 68.40
CA HIS A 34 20.89 -17.92 68.98
C HIS A 34 22.13 -17.02 68.88
N LEU A 35 21.98 -15.87 68.23
CA LEU A 35 22.87 -14.73 68.39
C LEU A 35 22.05 -13.43 68.48
N ARG A 36 22.54 -12.59 69.39
CA ARG A 36 21.89 -11.40 69.96
C ARG A 36 21.58 -10.35 68.89
N ILE A 37 20.44 -9.68 69.08
CA ILE A 37 20.03 -8.49 68.34
C ILE A 37 20.85 -7.32 68.89
N ASP A 38 21.97 -7.03 68.25
CA ASP A 38 22.64 -5.74 68.41
C ASP A 38 22.18 -4.81 67.29
N THR A 39 21.70 -3.63 67.70
CA THR A 39 21.24 -2.55 66.84
C THR A 39 22.35 -2.09 65.90
N LEU A 40 22.18 -2.33 64.59
CA LEU A 40 23.06 -1.78 63.57
C LEU A 40 22.37 -0.63 62.83
N THR A 41 22.99 0.52 63.02
CA THR A 41 22.87 1.76 62.26
C THR A 41 22.66 1.49 60.77
N GLN A 42 21.57 2.04 60.26
CA GLN A 42 21.16 1.99 58.86
C GLN A 42 22.21 2.70 57.98
N ARG A 43 23.20 1.95 57.49
CA ARG A 43 24.07 2.43 56.43
C ARG A 43 23.25 2.51 55.14
N SER A 44 22.92 3.73 54.73
CA SER A 44 22.37 4.00 53.41
C SER A 44 23.38 3.59 52.35
N LEU A 45 23.08 2.55 51.59
CA LEU A 45 23.78 2.31 50.34
C LEU A 45 23.38 3.42 49.35
N PRO A 46 24.31 3.97 48.54
CA PRO A 46 23.91 4.85 47.47
C PRO A 46 23.00 4.07 46.53
N ARG A 47 21.75 4.53 46.42
CA ARG A 47 20.76 4.02 45.49
C ARG A 47 21.37 4.14 44.09
N PHE A 48 21.71 3.02 43.44
CA PHE A 48 22.05 3.04 42.02
C PHE A 48 20.78 3.47 41.26
N VAL A 49 20.71 4.74 40.91
CA VAL A 49 19.72 5.26 39.97
C VAL A 49 20.15 4.77 38.61
N VAL A 50 19.49 3.72 38.12
CA VAL A 50 19.61 3.31 36.73
C VAL A 50 18.96 4.42 35.91
N LYS A 51 19.80 5.29 35.34
CA LYS A 51 19.37 6.25 34.32
C LYS A 51 18.90 5.40 33.15
N ALA A 52 17.59 5.31 32.93
CA ALA A 52 17.03 4.69 31.76
C ALA A 52 17.66 5.38 30.53
N ALA A 53 18.58 4.69 29.87
CA ALA A 53 19.14 5.14 28.61
C ALA A 53 18.00 5.12 27.60
N THR A 54 17.42 6.28 27.33
CA THR A 54 16.42 6.44 26.28
C THR A 54 17.14 6.11 24.98
N VAL A 55 16.84 4.95 24.40
CA VAL A 55 17.40 4.51 23.13
C VAL A 55 16.91 5.50 22.08
N SER A 56 17.75 6.48 21.76
CA SER A 56 17.57 7.39 20.65
C SER A 56 17.37 6.55 19.40
N ALA A 57 16.17 6.60 18.82
CA ALA A 57 15.87 5.95 17.55
C ALA A 57 16.94 6.36 16.52
N LEU A 58 17.48 5.38 15.80
CA LEU A 58 18.46 5.58 14.73
C LEU A 58 17.89 6.58 13.72
N LYS A 59 18.39 7.81 13.74
CA LYS A 59 18.04 8.83 12.75
C LYS A 59 18.88 8.59 11.51
N TYR A 60 18.35 7.83 10.57
CA TYR A 60 18.96 7.71 9.25
C TYR A 60 18.94 9.10 8.59
N THR A 61 20.10 9.59 8.14
CA THR A 61 20.26 10.93 7.53
C THR A 61 20.18 10.90 6.00
N SER A 62 20.36 9.72 5.39
CA SER A 62 20.21 9.51 3.94
C SER A 62 19.71 8.09 3.68
N ILE A 63 18.64 7.96 2.89
CA ILE A 63 18.09 6.68 2.45
C ILE A 63 18.27 6.59 0.94
N LYS A 64 19.17 5.71 0.50
CA LYS A 64 19.34 5.38 -0.92
C LYS A 64 18.60 4.07 -1.21
N PRO A 65 17.50 4.09 -1.99
CA PRO A 65 16.83 2.86 -2.36
C PRO A 65 17.75 2.00 -3.23
N LEU A 66 17.67 0.67 -3.04
CA LEU A 66 18.45 -0.32 -3.79
C LEU A 66 17.60 -0.98 -4.87
N GLY A 67 18.26 -1.44 -5.94
CA GLY A 67 17.58 -2.09 -7.06
C GLY A 67 16.62 -1.14 -7.78
N ASP A 68 15.42 -1.63 -8.05
CA ASP A 68 14.32 -0.97 -8.76
C ASP A 68 13.40 -0.15 -7.85
N ARG A 69 13.83 0.11 -6.61
CA ARG A 69 13.03 0.83 -5.63
C ARG A 69 13.16 2.34 -5.81
N VAL A 70 12.08 3.05 -5.51
CA VAL A 70 11.97 4.49 -5.58
C VAL A 70 11.44 4.99 -4.25
N LEU A 71 12.07 6.03 -3.69
CA LEU A 71 11.62 6.71 -2.49
C LEU A 71 10.75 7.90 -2.88
N VAL A 72 9.50 7.87 -2.45
CA VAL A 72 8.50 8.90 -2.76
C VAL A 72 8.07 9.58 -1.47
N LYS A 73 8.02 10.91 -1.47
CA LYS A 73 7.37 11.72 -0.45
C LYS A 73 5.89 11.84 -0.82
N ILE A 74 5.01 11.44 0.09
CA ILE A 74 3.56 11.53 -0.12
C ILE A 74 3.19 13.02 -0.17
N LYS A 75 2.46 13.47 -1.20
CA LYS A 75 1.92 14.83 -1.21
C LYS A 75 0.91 14.96 -0.07
N GLU A 76 0.88 16.09 0.62
CA GLU A 76 -0.15 16.34 1.63
C GLU A 76 -1.49 16.61 0.91
N ALA A 77 -2.58 16.07 1.43
CA ALA A 77 -3.91 16.29 0.86
C ALA A 77 -4.33 17.74 1.11
N ASP A 78 -4.94 18.38 0.12
CA ASP A 78 -5.48 19.72 0.30
C ASP A 78 -6.62 19.69 1.33
N GLU A 79 -6.37 20.24 2.52
CA GLU A 79 -7.34 20.29 3.62
C GLU A 79 -8.52 21.23 3.31
N LYS A 80 -8.35 22.12 2.33
CA LYS A 80 -9.32 23.12 1.91
C LYS A 80 -9.79 22.79 0.50
N SER A 81 -11.09 22.53 0.37
CA SER A 81 -11.74 22.55 -0.95
C SER A 81 -11.62 23.94 -1.57
N GLU A 82 -11.71 24.03 -2.90
CA GLU A 82 -11.76 25.29 -3.67
C GLU A 82 -12.82 26.28 -3.14
N GLY A 83 -13.86 25.78 -2.45
CA GLY A 83 -14.89 26.59 -1.78
C GLY A 83 -14.56 27.08 -0.36
N GLY A 84 -13.34 26.86 0.14
CA GLY A 84 -12.90 27.30 1.47
C GLY A 84 -13.41 26.47 2.66
N ILE A 85 -14.09 25.35 2.39
CA ILE A 85 -14.61 24.43 3.40
C ILE A 85 -13.50 23.45 3.81
N LEU A 86 -13.31 23.28 5.12
CA LEU A 86 -12.40 22.27 5.68
C LEU A 86 -13.02 20.88 5.57
N LEU A 87 -12.34 19.96 4.87
CA LEU A 87 -12.79 18.57 4.81
C LEU A 87 -12.41 17.84 6.11
N PRO A 88 -13.32 17.06 6.72
CA PRO A 88 -12.95 16.19 7.81
C PRO A 88 -11.93 15.15 7.33
N SER A 89 -11.03 14.71 8.21
CA SER A 89 -9.95 13.76 7.88
C SER A 89 -10.44 12.41 7.34
N THR A 90 -11.71 12.06 7.54
CA THR A 90 -12.35 10.85 6.99
C THR A 90 -12.81 11.00 5.54
N ALA A 91 -13.04 12.23 5.07
CA ALA A 91 -13.41 12.53 3.68
C ALA A 91 -12.17 12.81 2.79
N GLN A 92 -11.02 13.06 3.41
CA GLN A 92 -9.75 13.26 2.72
C GLN A 92 -9.25 11.90 2.21
N THR A 93 -9.41 11.65 0.92
CA THR A 93 -8.81 10.48 0.28
C THR A 93 -7.31 10.68 0.22
N LYS A 94 -6.53 9.70 0.72
CA LYS A 94 -5.06 9.73 0.62
C LYS A 94 -4.68 10.03 -0.84
N PRO A 95 -3.87 11.06 -1.10
CA PRO A 95 -3.47 11.38 -2.45
C PRO A 95 -2.69 10.19 -2.99
N GLN A 96 -3.09 9.74 -4.18
CA GLN A 96 -2.42 8.67 -4.89
C GLN A 96 -1.17 9.19 -5.63
N GLY A 97 -0.76 10.42 -5.32
CA GLY A 97 0.37 11.13 -5.90
C GLY A 97 1.45 11.47 -4.87
N GLY A 98 2.69 11.50 -5.32
CA GLY A 98 3.84 11.84 -4.51
C GLY A 98 4.97 12.43 -5.33
N GLU A 99 5.97 12.98 -4.65
CA GLU A 99 7.20 13.52 -5.24
C GLU A 99 8.35 12.54 -5.05
N VAL A 100 9.13 12.28 -6.09
CA VAL A 100 10.25 11.34 -6.03
C VAL A 100 11.46 12.00 -5.38
N VAL A 101 11.92 11.47 -4.24
CA VAL A 101 13.09 11.99 -3.52
C VAL A 101 14.37 11.30 -3.98
N ALA A 102 14.33 9.99 -4.15
CA ALA A 102 15.49 9.20 -4.53
C ALA A 102 15.10 8.02 -5.41
N VAL A 103 15.96 7.72 -6.38
CA VAL A 103 15.76 6.64 -7.34
C VAL A 103 16.84 5.58 -7.13
N GLY A 104 16.43 4.31 -7.23
CA GLY A 104 17.31 3.16 -7.17
C GLY A 104 18.18 3.05 -8.42
N GLN A 105 19.05 2.05 -8.44
CA GLN A 105 19.96 1.85 -9.57
C GLN A 105 19.29 1.12 -10.75
N GLY A 106 18.02 0.74 -10.62
CA GLY A 106 17.25 0.04 -11.64
C GLY A 106 17.24 -1.48 -11.51
N LYS A 107 16.53 -2.14 -12.43
CA LYS A 107 16.45 -3.61 -12.48
C LYS A 107 17.72 -4.18 -13.12
N SER A 108 18.28 -5.22 -12.52
CA SER A 108 19.38 -5.99 -13.10
C SER A 108 18.80 -7.20 -13.82
N VAL A 109 18.84 -7.21 -15.14
CA VAL A 109 18.51 -8.39 -15.95
C VAL A 109 19.82 -8.98 -16.44
N GLY A 110 20.31 -10.02 -15.75
CA GLY A 110 21.62 -10.61 -16.00
C GLY A 110 22.76 -9.60 -15.83
N ASN A 111 23.41 -9.22 -16.94
CA ASN A 111 24.52 -8.25 -16.99
C ASN A 111 24.07 -6.84 -17.41
N ILE A 112 22.82 -6.66 -17.83
CA ILE A 112 22.28 -5.38 -18.30
C ILE A 112 21.50 -4.74 -17.16
N LYS A 113 21.83 -3.49 -16.87
CA LYS A 113 21.15 -2.70 -15.86
C LYS A 113 20.16 -1.78 -16.55
N VAL A 114 18.88 -2.06 -16.37
CA VAL A 114 17.79 -1.22 -16.89
C VAL A 114 17.58 -0.08 -15.90
N GLU A 115 17.90 1.14 -16.33
CA GLU A 115 17.69 2.35 -15.53
C GLU A 115 16.19 2.63 -15.32
N VAL A 116 15.85 3.17 -14.15
CA VAL A 116 14.48 3.55 -13.80
C VAL A 116 14.03 4.70 -14.71
N SER A 117 12.82 4.60 -15.25
CA SER A 117 12.27 5.60 -16.18
C SER A 117 11.88 6.94 -15.52
N VAL A 118 12.04 7.07 -14.20
CA VAL A 118 11.55 8.17 -13.38
C VAL A 118 12.71 9.02 -12.87
N LYS A 119 12.56 10.35 -12.98
CA LYS A 119 13.56 11.32 -12.52
C LYS A 119 13.29 11.75 -11.07
N THR A 120 14.35 12.13 -10.36
CA THR A 120 14.25 12.77 -9.03
C THR A 120 13.51 14.10 -9.14
N GLY A 121 12.59 14.37 -8.22
CA GLY A 121 11.73 15.57 -8.20
C GLY A 121 10.47 15.46 -9.08
N ALA A 122 10.29 14.37 -9.83
CA ALA A 122 9.09 14.18 -10.62
C ALA A 122 7.87 13.90 -9.72
N GLN A 123 6.71 14.40 -10.13
CA GLN A 123 5.44 14.03 -9.54
C GLN A 123 4.94 12.75 -10.18
N VAL A 124 4.60 11.77 -9.36
CA VAL A 124 4.21 10.44 -9.81
C VAL A 124 2.93 9.99 -9.14
N VAL A 125 2.17 9.17 -9.86
CA VAL A 125 0.99 8.48 -9.34
C VAL A 125 1.33 7.00 -9.15
N TYR A 126 0.92 6.45 -8.02
CA TYR A 126 1.22 5.07 -7.64
C TYR A 126 -0.02 4.32 -7.15
N SER A 127 0.07 2.99 -7.10
CA SER A 127 -1.02 2.13 -6.63
C SER A 127 -1.30 2.31 -5.13
N LYS A 128 -2.58 2.36 -4.75
CA LYS A 128 -3.06 2.70 -3.39
C LYS A 128 -2.52 1.81 -2.25
N TYR A 129 -2.18 0.55 -2.52
CA TYR A 129 -1.87 -0.45 -1.49
C TYR A 129 -0.48 -1.05 -1.66
N VAL A 130 0.46 -0.29 -2.22
CA VAL A 130 1.82 -0.79 -2.44
C VAL A 130 2.83 0.08 -1.73
N GLY A 131 3.98 -0.54 -1.44
CA GLY A 131 5.13 0.10 -0.84
C GLY A 131 5.29 -0.15 0.65
N THR A 132 6.41 0.33 1.17
CA THR A 132 6.74 0.29 2.59
C THR A 132 6.82 1.72 3.11
N GLU A 133 6.00 2.06 4.10
CA GLU A 133 6.03 3.37 4.76
C GLU A 133 7.29 3.47 5.63
N VAL A 134 8.03 4.56 5.46
CA VAL A 134 9.25 4.86 6.24
C VAL A 134 9.20 6.31 6.69
N GLU A 135 9.35 6.55 7.98
CA GLU A 135 9.44 7.89 8.54
C GLU A 135 10.90 8.37 8.47
N PHE A 136 11.14 9.44 7.72
CA PHE A 136 12.47 10.02 7.51
C PHE A 136 12.37 11.54 7.69
N ASN A 137 13.24 12.11 8.52
CA ASN A 137 13.25 13.53 8.89
C ASN A 137 11.89 14.08 9.39
N GLY A 138 11.09 13.24 10.08
CA GLY A 138 9.77 13.63 10.57
C GLY A 138 8.69 13.71 9.48
N THR A 139 9.01 13.32 8.24
CA THR A 139 8.07 13.24 7.13
C THR A 139 7.88 11.80 6.67
N LYS A 140 6.64 11.45 6.32
CA LYS A 140 6.29 10.10 5.86
C LYS A 140 6.68 9.94 4.40
N HIS A 141 7.58 8.99 4.16
CA HIS A 141 7.98 8.57 2.83
C HIS A 141 7.47 7.16 2.55
N LEU A 142 7.36 6.84 1.27
CA LEU A 142 6.91 5.55 0.77
C LEU A 142 7.99 5.00 -0.15
N ILE A 143 8.49 3.80 0.16
CA ILE A 143 9.41 3.07 -0.73
C ILE A 143 8.57 2.16 -1.61
N LEU A 144 8.60 2.42 -2.92
CA LEU A 144 7.85 1.69 -3.95
C LEU A 144 8.80 0.97 -4.90
N LYS A 145 8.31 -0.02 -5.65
CA LYS A 145 9.02 -0.47 -6.84
C LYS A 145 8.65 0.40 -8.03
N GLU A 146 9.52 0.48 -9.02
CA GLU A 146 9.21 1.13 -10.30
C GLU A 146 7.93 0.58 -10.95
N GLU A 147 7.68 -0.74 -10.84
CA GLU A 147 6.48 -1.37 -11.40
C GLU A 147 5.18 -0.84 -10.81
N ASP A 148 5.21 -0.36 -9.56
CA ASP A 148 4.03 0.11 -8.83
C ASP A 148 3.68 1.56 -9.17
N ILE A 149 4.60 2.27 -9.82
CA ILE A 149 4.39 3.61 -10.34
C ILE A 149 3.56 3.48 -11.62
N ILE A 150 2.41 4.14 -11.63
CA ILE A 150 1.48 4.11 -12.75
C ILE A 150 1.94 5.05 -13.84
N GLY A 151 2.33 6.27 -13.47
CA GLY A 151 2.64 7.32 -14.43
C GLY A 151 3.27 8.55 -13.80
N ILE A 152 3.81 9.40 -14.66
CA ILE A 152 4.33 10.72 -14.31
C ILE A 152 3.22 11.74 -14.59
N LEU A 153 2.98 12.62 -13.62
CA LEU A 153 2.09 13.76 -13.78
C LEU A 153 2.90 14.98 -14.23
N GLU A 154 2.49 15.58 -15.34
CA GLU A 154 2.97 16.91 -15.76
C GLU A 154 2.17 18.02 -15.06
N THR A 155 0.87 17.79 -14.86
CA THR A 155 -0.08 18.68 -14.17
C THR A 155 -0.75 17.91 -13.01
N ASP A 156 -1.39 18.60 -12.06
CA ASP A 156 -2.23 17.97 -11.01
C ASP A 156 -3.53 17.31 -11.54
N GLU A 157 -3.68 17.21 -12.87
CA GLU A 157 -4.82 16.62 -13.56
C GLU A 157 -4.51 15.21 -14.05
N VAL A 158 -5.45 14.29 -13.83
CA VAL A 158 -5.33 12.87 -14.22
C VAL A 158 -5.28 12.69 -15.74
N LYS A 159 -5.85 13.63 -16.51
CA LYS A 159 -5.92 13.55 -17.98
C LYS A 159 -4.55 13.60 -18.65
N ASP A 160 -3.62 14.36 -18.07
CA ASP A 160 -2.25 14.54 -18.56
C ASP A 160 -1.29 13.50 -17.95
N LEU A 161 -1.82 12.48 -17.27
CA LEU A 161 -1.02 11.40 -16.72
C LEU A 161 -0.36 10.63 -17.87
N LYS A 162 0.98 10.60 -17.86
CA LYS A 162 1.77 9.78 -18.77
C LYS A 162 2.04 8.42 -18.13
N PRO A 163 1.32 7.35 -18.53
CA PRO A 163 1.52 6.03 -17.95
C PRO A 163 2.93 5.49 -18.26
N LEU A 164 3.47 4.71 -17.33
CA LEU A 164 4.73 3.99 -17.44
C LEU A 164 4.49 2.51 -17.77
N ASN A 165 5.54 1.85 -18.27
CA ASN A 165 5.53 0.44 -18.66
C ASN A 165 4.46 0.15 -19.73
N ASP A 166 3.80 -0.99 -19.63
CA ASP A 166 2.73 -1.49 -20.50
C ASP A 166 1.33 -1.00 -20.09
N ARG A 167 1.25 0.09 -19.32
CA ARG A 167 -0.02 0.62 -18.81
C ARG A 167 -0.69 1.54 -19.83
N VAL A 168 -2.01 1.56 -19.83
CA VAL A 168 -2.86 2.36 -20.72
C VAL A 168 -3.90 3.11 -19.88
N LEU A 169 -4.01 4.41 -20.10
CA LEU A 169 -5.02 5.26 -19.48
C LEU A 169 -6.25 5.32 -20.37
N ILE A 170 -7.40 4.92 -19.83
CA ILE A 170 -8.69 4.98 -20.50
C ILE A 170 -9.64 5.91 -19.75
N GLN A 171 -10.52 6.58 -20.49
CA GLN A 171 -11.70 7.25 -19.98
C GLN A 171 -12.89 6.32 -20.17
N VAL A 172 -13.59 6.02 -19.08
CA VAL A 172 -14.76 5.14 -19.13
C VAL A 172 -15.91 5.87 -19.84
N ALA A 173 -16.56 5.19 -20.78
CA ALA A 173 -17.77 5.73 -21.40
C ALA A 173 -18.89 5.82 -20.36
N GLN A 174 -19.66 6.91 -20.34
CA GLN A 174 -20.82 6.98 -19.46
C GLN A 174 -21.93 6.06 -19.99
N ALA A 175 -22.57 5.31 -19.10
CA ALA A 175 -23.68 4.43 -19.47
C ALA A 175 -24.85 5.26 -20.01
N GLU A 176 -25.33 4.95 -21.20
CA GLU A 176 -26.51 5.60 -21.76
C GLU A 176 -27.72 5.34 -20.86
N GLU A 177 -28.34 6.42 -20.39
CA GLU A 177 -29.42 6.31 -19.40
C GLU A 177 -30.76 5.90 -19.99
N LYS A 178 -30.89 6.07 -21.29
CA LYS A 178 -32.09 5.80 -22.06
C LYS A 178 -31.78 4.67 -23.02
N THR A 179 -32.55 3.59 -22.93
CA THR A 179 -32.56 2.59 -24.00
C THR A 179 -33.07 3.26 -25.28
N SER A 180 -32.73 2.72 -26.45
CA SER A 180 -33.25 3.17 -27.76
C SER A 180 -34.78 3.29 -27.83
N GLY A 181 -35.52 2.63 -26.92
CA GLY A 181 -36.97 2.73 -26.76
C GLY A 181 -37.49 3.82 -25.80
N GLY A 182 -36.63 4.73 -25.29
CA GLY A 182 -37.03 5.88 -24.46
C GLY A 182 -37.31 5.57 -22.99
N LEU A 183 -37.10 4.33 -22.54
CA LEU A 183 -37.20 3.93 -21.13
C LEU A 183 -35.93 4.32 -20.37
N PHE A 184 -36.09 4.92 -19.20
CA PHE A 184 -34.99 5.17 -18.28
C PHE A 184 -34.69 3.91 -17.47
N LEU A 185 -33.44 3.46 -17.52
CA LEU A 185 -32.96 2.38 -16.65
C LEU A 185 -32.67 2.96 -15.25
N THR A 186 -33.21 2.34 -14.21
CA THR A 186 -32.83 2.66 -12.82
C THR A 186 -31.37 2.30 -12.60
N GLU A 187 -30.67 3.07 -11.76
CA GLU A 187 -29.22 2.92 -11.53
C GLU A 187 -28.80 1.53 -11.05
N ALA A 188 -29.70 0.79 -10.39
CA ALA A 188 -29.44 -0.57 -9.88
C ALA A 188 -29.31 -1.64 -10.98
N THR A 189 -29.68 -1.35 -12.23
CA THR A 189 -29.52 -2.26 -13.39
C THR A 189 -28.49 -1.73 -14.40
N LYS A 190 -27.92 -0.54 -14.16
CA LYS A 190 -26.86 0.04 -14.99
C LYS A 190 -25.51 -0.53 -14.56
N ASP A 191 -25.12 -1.62 -15.21
CA ASP A 191 -23.74 -2.09 -15.17
C ASP A 191 -22.82 -1.02 -15.77
N LYS A 192 -21.70 -0.71 -15.10
CA LYS A 192 -20.65 0.13 -15.69
C LYS A 192 -20.23 -0.48 -17.04
N PRO A 193 -20.25 0.28 -18.14
CA PRO A 193 -19.85 -0.26 -19.43
C PRO A 193 -18.38 -0.61 -19.35
N SER A 194 -18.04 -1.81 -19.81
CA SER A 194 -16.66 -2.28 -19.93
C SER A 194 -15.95 -1.70 -21.16
N ILE A 195 -16.38 -0.51 -21.59
CA ILE A 195 -15.94 0.17 -22.81
C ILE A 195 -15.38 1.54 -22.41
N GLY A 196 -14.22 1.89 -22.95
CA GLY A 196 -13.59 3.18 -22.71
C GLY A 196 -12.77 3.67 -23.89
N THR A 197 -12.48 4.96 -23.90
CA THR A 197 -11.63 5.61 -24.90
C THR A 197 -10.22 5.77 -24.35
N VAL A 198 -9.21 5.35 -25.10
CA VAL A 198 -7.80 5.47 -24.71
C VAL A 198 -7.35 6.92 -24.82
N ILE A 199 -6.75 7.46 -23.76
CA ILE A 199 -6.18 8.81 -23.75
C ILE A 199 -4.67 8.76 -23.92
N ALA A 200 -4.02 7.91 -23.14
CA ALA A 200 -2.56 7.82 -23.12
C ALA A 200 -2.11 6.35 -23.06
N VAL A 201 -1.01 6.08 -23.74
CA VAL A 201 -0.42 4.74 -23.85
C VAL A 201 1.00 4.80 -23.31
N GLY A 202 1.35 3.82 -22.48
CA GLY A 202 2.69 3.69 -21.94
C GLY A 202 3.69 3.25 -23.01
N PRO A 203 4.99 3.42 -22.77
CA PRO A 203 6.03 3.07 -23.75
C PRO A 203 6.15 1.55 -24.01
N GLY A 204 5.48 0.72 -23.20
CA GLY A 204 5.41 -0.73 -23.34
C GLY A 204 6.38 -1.50 -22.45
N PRO A 205 6.35 -2.85 -22.52
CA PRO A 205 7.25 -3.70 -21.76
C PRO A 205 8.72 -3.52 -22.19
N VAL A 206 9.62 -3.88 -21.30
CA VAL A 206 11.06 -3.85 -21.56
C VAL A 206 11.51 -5.27 -21.93
N ASP A 207 12.15 -5.41 -23.09
CA ASP A 207 12.74 -6.66 -23.58
C ASP A 207 14.02 -7.01 -22.80
N GLU A 208 14.54 -8.22 -22.97
CA GLU A 208 15.77 -8.70 -22.30
C GLU A 208 17.01 -7.82 -22.59
N GLU A 209 16.98 -7.07 -23.68
CA GLU A 209 18.01 -6.13 -24.12
C GLU A 209 17.89 -4.74 -23.47
N GLY A 210 16.82 -4.48 -22.70
CA GLY A 210 16.53 -3.17 -22.13
C GLY A 210 15.79 -2.21 -23.07
N ASN A 211 15.42 -2.66 -24.26
CA ASN A 211 14.64 -1.89 -25.24
C ASN A 211 13.14 -1.95 -24.90
N LYS A 212 12.40 -0.87 -25.19
CA LYS A 212 10.95 -0.80 -24.93
C LYS A 212 10.17 -1.20 -26.18
N THR A 213 9.32 -2.22 -26.07
CA THR A 213 8.49 -2.71 -27.18
C THR A 213 7.19 -1.90 -27.22
N PRO A 214 6.87 -1.17 -28.31
CA PRO A 214 5.66 -0.36 -28.37
C PRO A 214 4.40 -1.24 -28.35
N LEU A 215 3.34 -0.75 -27.72
CA LEU A 215 2.03 -1.42 -27.66
C LEU A 215 1.28 -1.28 -28.99
N ALA A 216 0.43 -2.28 -29.30
CA ALA A 216 -0.44 -2.26 -30.48
C ALA A 216 -1.63 -1.28 -30.37
N ILE A 217 -1.78 -0.61 -29.23
CA ILE A 217 -2.91 0.27 -28.92
C ILE A 217 -2.47 1.72 -29.13
N ALA A 218 -3.29 2.51 -29.81
CA ALA A 218 -3.07 3.93 -30.02
C ALA A 218 -4.02 4.79 -29.16
N ALA A 219 -3.61 6.03 -28.89
CA ALA A 219 -4.50 7.03 -28.27
C ALA A 219 -5.70 7.33 -29.18
N GLY A 220 -6.88 7.46 -28.59
CA GLY A 220 -8.15 7.68 -29.27
C GLY A 220 -8.94 6.40 -29.60
N ASN A 221 -8.34 5.22 -29.47
CA ASN A 221 -9.04 3.96 -29.73
C ASN A 221 -10.14 3.71 -28.69
N THR A 222 -11.27 3.18 -29.14
CA THR A 222 -12.29 2.62 -28.24
C THR A 222 -11.90 1.18 -27.93
N VAL A 223 -11.81 0.84 -26.64
CA VAL A 223 -11.37 -0.48 -26.19
C VAL A 223 -12.40 -1.12 -25.28
N LEU A 224 -12.56 -2.43 -25.43
CA LEU A 224 -13.25 -3.30 -24.49
C LEU A 224 -12.23 -3.83 -23.49
N TYR A 225 -12.50 -3.66 -22.20
CA TYR A 225 -11.58 -4.06 -21.12
C TYR A 225 -12.27 -4.91 -20.06
N SER A 226 -11.47 -5.54 -19.20
CA SER A 226 -11.98 -6.36 -18.09
C SER A 226 -12.55 -5.50 -16.95
N LYS A 227 -13.79 -5.79 -16.52
CA LYS A 227 -14.56 -4.97 -15.54
C LYS A 227 -13.89 -4.72 -14.17
N TYR A 228 -12.91 -5.53 -13.78
CA TYR A 228 -12.28 -5.47 -12.45
C TYR A 228 -10.76 -5.29 -12.53
N ALA A 229 -10.28 -4.80 -13.66
CA ALA A 229 -8.85 -4.62 -13.89
C ALA A 229 -8.44 -3.16 -13.64
N GLY A 230 -7.17 -3.01 -13.27
CA GLY A 230 -6.50 -1.72 -13.15
C GLY A 230 -6.84 -0.90 -11.91
N ASN A 231 -6.54 0.38 -12.02
CA ASN A 231 -6.64 1.36 -10.94
C ASN A 231 -7.56 2.51 -11.38
N ASP A 232 -8.57 2.79 -10.56
CA ASP A 232 -9.54 3.86 -10.83
C ASP A 232 -9.05 5.22 -10.29
N PHE A 233 -9.20 6.25 -11.11
CA PHE A 233 -8.91 7.64 -10.83
C PHE A 233 -10.13 8.51 -11.13
N LYS A 234 -10.47 9.40 -10.21
CA LYS A 234 -11.52 10.39 -10.41
C LYS A 234 -10.89 11.70 -10.85
N GLY A 235 -11.23 12.16 -12.05
CA GLY A 235 -10.82 13.48 -12.51
C GLY A 235 -11.62 14.59 -11.83
N LYS A 236 -11.09 15.81 -11.85
CA LYS A 236 -11.81 17.02 -11.40
C LYS A 236 -13.06 17.29 -12.26
N ASP A 237 -13.03 16.84 -13.51
CA ASP A 237 -14.12 16.98 -14.49
C ASP A 237 -15.35 16.10 -14.20
N GLY A 238 -15.28 15.22 -13.19
CA GLY A 238 -16.32 14.23 -12.91
C GLY A 238 -16.25 12.97 -13.79
N PHE A 239 -15.33 12.91 -14.76
CA PHE A 239 -15.05 11.69 -15.51
C PHE A 239 -14.23 10.68 -14.70
N GLU A 240 -14.53 9.40 -14.91
CA GLU A 240 -13.78 8.27 -14.34
C GLU A 240 -12.72 7.82 -15.34
N TYR A 241 -11.47 7.81 -14.89
CA TYR A 241 -10.33 7.32 -15.63
C TYR A 241 -9.86 6.01 -15.00
N ILE A 242 -9.52 5.03 -15.82
CA ILE A 242 -8.96 3.77 -15.34
C ILE A 242 -7.60 3.60 -15.99
N THR A 243 -6.59 3.26 -15.19
CA THR A 243 -5.31 2.83 -15.75
C THR A 243 -5.23 1.31 -15.72
N LEU A 244 -5.16 0.71 -16.90
CA LEU A 244 -5.14 -0.73 -17.13
C LEU A 244 -3.76 -1.19 -17.57
N ARG A 245 -3.48 -2.48 -17.47
CA ARG A 245 -2.37 -3.09 -18.24
C ARG A 245 -2.84 -3.42 -19.65
N ALA A 246 -1.90 -3.50 -20.59
CA ALA A 246 -2.20 -3.93 -21.94
C ALA A 246 -2.86 -5.33 -21.99
N SER A 247 -2.55 -6.21 -21.04
CA SER A 247 -3.15 -7.55 -20.91
C SER A 247 -4.65 -7.54 -20.57
N ASP A 248 -5.14 -6.46 -19.95
CA ASP A 248 -6.51 -6.38 -19.45
C ASP A 248 -7.49 -5.88 -20.51
N ILE A 249 -6.95 -5.38 -21.64
CA ILE A 249 -7.68 -4.94 -22.81
C ILE A 249 -7.97 -6.16 -23.68
N ILE A 250 -9.25 -6.42 -23.91
CA ILE A 250 -9.74 -7.63 -24.59
C ILE A 250 -9.80 -7.40 -26.10
N ALA A 251 -10.32 -6.25 -26.52
CA ALA A 251 -10.51 -5.92 -27.94
C ALA A 251 -10.44 -4.41 -28.20
N ILE A 252 -10.00 -4.06 -29.41
CA ILE A 252 -10.14 -2.71 -29.97
C ILE A 252 -11.45 -2.71 -30.79
N LEU A 253 -12.35 -1.79 -30.45
CA LEU A 253 -13.62 -1.60 -31.14
C LEU A 253 -13.43 -0.53 -32.22
N SER A 254 -13.74 -0.90 -33.47
CA SER A 254 -13.68 -0.04 -34.66
C SER A 254 -15.05 0.24 -35.22
#